data_AF-A0A6H3NMD8-F1
#
_entry.id   AF-A0A6H3NMD8-F1
#
_cell.length_a   1.000
_cell.length_b   1.000
_cell.length_c   1.000
_cell.angle_alpha   90.00
_cell.angle_beta   90.00
_cell.angle_gamma   90.00
#
_symmetry.space_group_name_H-M   'P 1'
#
loop_
_entity.id
_entity.type
_entity.pdbx_description
1 polymer ?
#
loop_
_entity_poly.entity_id
_entity_poly.type
_entity_poly.pdbx_seq_one_letter_code
_entity_poly.pdbx_strand_id
1 'polypeptide(L)'
;MENQICQICKTRVDPSERYPNYVCENCSSESVSKDGRPLIFSNTAFTGGFKANFKDSLIEYKEESGHICFIKNIKCWAEEAHLGGIVIETYYPIISNNFFHIKNNLKRIKIKLEAAQTKIHNYIIEDPLRFFYKLKYEKLGYDPLGSGFREENLIEQINQTFTSIVTFLALRYLMEKFGEDIYEVNCQTESGFDIVNKEKGIIAEVFSTVDIHNNNKLKKDIEKISNLKSENKYIFYYAHKDSNTRETKDNEINIIKFSKEDLEAAFD
;
A
#
# COMPACT_ATOMS: atom_id res chain seq x y z
N MET A 1 -6.29 21.17 7.25
CA MET A 1 -5.87 21.48 5.86
C MET A 1 -5.27 20.23 5.29
N GLU A 2 -5.63 19.86 4.07
CA GLU A 2 -5.00 18.74 3.37
C GLU A 2 -3.51 19.06 3.20
N ASN A 3 -2.64 18.20 3.71
CA ASN A 3 -1.19 18.43 3.71
C ASN A 3 -0.48 17.18 3.22
N GLN A 4 -0.26 17.07 1.91
CA GLN A 4 0.48 15.95 1.35
C GLN A 4 1.98 16.20 1.44
N ILE A 5 2.74 15.13 1.65
CA ILE A 5 4.20 15.15 1.63
C ILE A 5 4.71 14.14 0.61
N CYS A 6 5.87 14.46 0.02
CA CYS A 6 6.62 13.52 -0.79
C CYS A 6 6.94 12.27 0.05
N GLN A 7 6.54 11.11 -0.47
CA GLN A 7 6.73 9.83 0.20
C GLN A 7 8.21 9.54 0.50
N ILE A 8 9.15 10.07 -0.29
CA ILE A 8 10.59 9.79 -0.17
C ILE A 8 11.31 10.78 0.73
N CYS A 9 11.19 12.09 0.46
CA CYS A 9 11.96 13.12 1.14
C CYS A 9 11.17 13.93 2.17
N LYS A 10 9.88 13.62 2.37
CA LYS A 10 8.98 14.28 3.34
C LYS A 10 8.73 15.78 3.10
N THR A 11 9.22 16.33 1.98
CA THR A 11 8.94 17.72 1.58
C THR A 11 7.46 17.88 1.24
N ARG A 12 6.85 19.01 1.61
CA ARG A 12 5.44 19.29 1.27
C ARG A 12 5.24 19.36 -0.23
N VAL A 13 4.10 18.87 -0.69
CA VAL A 13 3.68 18.88 -2.09
C VAL A 13 2.19 19.24 -2.16
N ASP A 14 1.72 19.63 -3.34
CA ASP A 14 0.30 19.97 -3.53
C ASP A 14 -0.60 18.73 -3.30
N PRO A 15 -1.65 18.81 -2.47
CA PRO A 15 -2.52 17.66 -2.23
C PRO A 15 -3.18 17.12 -3.51
N SER A 16 -3.18 15.79 -3.66
CA SER A 16 -3.83 15.07 -4.76
C SER A 16 -4.57 13.84 -4.25
N GLU A 17 -5.89 13.82 -4.39
CA GLU A 17 -6.67 12.61 -4.14
C GLU A 17 -6.32 11.46 -5.08
N ARG A 18 -5.88 11.78 -6.30
CA ARG A 18 -5.61 10.80 -7.35
C ARG A 18 -4.26 10.13 -7.16
N TYR A 19 -3.29 10.88 -6.65
CA TYR A 19 -1.91 10.44 -6.49
C TYR A 19 -1.43 10.57 -5.03
N PRO A 20 -2.08 9.94 -4.04
CA PRO A 20 -1.71 10.09 -2.64
C PRO A 20 -0.24 9.77 -2.33
N ASN A 21 0.43 8.98 -3.19
CA ASN A 21 1.80 8.50 -2.96
C ASN A 21 2.83 9.16 -3.90
N TYR A 22 2.49 10.29 -4.55
CA TYR A 22 3.41 10.94 -5.49
C TYR A 22 4.62 11.57 -4.81
N VAL A 23 5.72 11.64 -5.57
CA VAL A 23 6.99 12.21 -5.13
C VAL A 23 7.20 13.61 -5.69
N CYS A 24 7.86 14.49 -4.94
CA CYS A 24 8.15 15.84 -5.41
C CYS A 24 9.04 15.86 -6.66
N GLU A 25 9.07 16.99 -7.37
CA GLU A 25 9.86 17.18 -8.59
C GLU A 25 11.35 16.80 -8.41
N ASN A 26 11.97 17.19 -7.30
CA ASN A 26 13.36 16.84 -7.02
C ASN A 26 13.57 15.32 -6.97
N CYS A 27 12.72 14.59 -6.25
CA CYS A 27 12.80 13.13 -6.20
C CYS A 27 12.50 12.50 -7.57
N SER A 28 11.51 13.03 -8.30
CA SER A 28 11.17 12.58 -9.66
C SER A 28 12.37 12.66 -10.61
N SER A 29 13.17 13.73 -10.50
CA SER A 29 14.36 13.96 -11.32
C SER A 29 15.53 12.99 -11.05
N GLU A 30 15.49 12.28 -9.92
CA GLU A 30 16.48 11.28 -9.49
C GLU A 30 16.11 9.84 -9.88
N SER A 31 15.08 9.67 -10.72
CA SER A 31 14.62 8.35 -11.16
C SER A 31 15.66 7.59 -11.98
N VAL A 32 15.88 6.33 -11.61
CA VAL A 32 16.80 5.40 -12.26
C VAL A 32 16.13 4.06 -12.56
N SER A 33 16.68 3.29 -13.48
CA SER A 33 16.36 1.88 -13.67
C SER A 33 16.90 1.03 -12.51
N LYS A 34 16.58 -0.26 -12.50
CA LYS A 34 17.02 -1.20 -11.46
C LYS A 34 18.54 -1.30 -11.31
N ASP A 35 19.28 -1.15 -12.41
CA ASP A 35 20.75 -1.13 -12.47
C ASP A 35 21.35 0.26 -12.20
N GLY A 36 20.53 1.25 -11.84
CA GLY A 36 20.98 2.60 -11.46
C GLY A 36 21.20 3.55 -12.62
N ARG A 37 20.77 3.22 -13.85
CA ARG A 37 20.91 4.12 -15.00
C ARG A 37 19.81 5.18 -14.99
N PRO A 38 20.12 6.47 -15.19
CA PRO A 38 19.12 7.54 -15.15
C PRO A 38 18.03 7.38 -16.21
N LEU A 39 16.79 7.61 -15.82
CA LEU A 39 15.62 7.56 -16.69
C LEU A 39 15.07 8.96 -16.96
N ILE A 40 14.35 9.10 -18.06
CA ILE A 40 13.51 10.24 -18.38
C ILE A 40 12.18 9.75 -18.93
N PHE A 41 11.10 10.43 -18.57
CA PHE A 41 9.74 10.07 -18.95
C PHE A 41 9.10 11.22 -19.73
N SER A 42 8.26 10.87 -20.70
CA SER A 42 7.57 11.86 -21.53
C SER A 42 6.27 11.28 -22.08
N ASN A 43 5.29 12.16 -22.34
CA ASN A 43 4.11 11.79 -23.09
C ASN A 43 4.46 11.58 -24.57
N THR A 44 3.88 10.59 -25.23
CA THR A 44 4.18 10.28 -26.64
C THR A 44 3.42 11.15 -27.64
N ALA A 45 2.27 11.68 -27.23
CA ALA A 45 1.42 12.53 -28.06
C ALA A 45 0.59 13.48 -27.20
N PHE A 46 -0.02 14.49 -27.84
CA PHE A 46 -0.96 15.39 -27.18
C PHE A 46 -2.23 14.68 -26.70
N THR A 47 -2.63 13.61 -27.37
CA THR A 47 -3.75 12.73 -26.98
C THR A 47 -3.35 11.70 -25.90
N GLY A 48 -2.09 11.75 -25.48
CA GLY A 48 -1.52 10.93 -24.41
C GLY A 48 -0.56 9.84 -24.86
N GLY A 49 -0.39 8.86 -23.98
CA GLY A 49 0.58 7.78 -24.09
C GLY A 49 1.87 8.11 -23.35
N PHE A 50 2.54 7.06 -22.88
CA PHE A 50 3.66 7.12 -21.96
C PHE A 50 4.91 6.49 -22.59
N LYS A 51 6.07 7.09 -22.37
CA LYS A 51 7.35 6.51 -22.75
C LYS A 51 8.42 6.79 -21.71
N ALA A 52 9.27 5.80 -21.49
CA ALA A 52 10.48 5.89 -20.70
C ALA A 52 11.72 5.68 -21.59
N ASN A 53 12.75 6.48 -21.36
CA ASN A 53 14.02 6.38 -22.05
C ASN A 53 15.17 6.48 -21.04
N PHE A 54 16.30 5.87 -21.35
CA PHE A 54 17.53 6.18 -20.63
C PHE A 54 17.99 7.59 -20.97
N LYS A 55 18.32 8.40 -19.96
CA LYS A 55 18.68 9.81 -20.12
C LYS A 55 19.98 10.00 -20.90
N ASP A 56 20.88 9.02 -20.82
CA ASP A 56 22.22 9.04 -21.44
C ASP A 56 22.20 8.73 -22.95
N SER A 57 21.43 7.72 -23.36
CA SER A 57 21.41 7.22 -24.74
C SER A 57 20.14 7.51 -25.50
N LEU A 58 19.08 7.95 -24.80
CA LEU A 58 17.72 8.09 -25.31
C LEU A 58 17.13 6.78 -25.88
N ILE A 59 17.76 5.64 -25.60
CA ILE A 59 17.19 4.33 -25.92
C ILE A 59 15.98 4.09 -25.02
N GLU A 60 14.93 3.53 -25.60
CA GLU A 60 13.69 3.21 -24.88
C GLU A 60 13.93 2.16 -23.78
N TYR A 61 13.38 2.43 -22.61
CA TYR A 61 13.40 1.55 -21.46
C TYR A 61 12.07 0.79 -21.36
N LYS A 62 12.15 -0.55 -21.31
CA LYS A 62 10.99 -1.45 -21.50
C LYS A 62 10.69 -2.37 -20.32
N GLU A 63 11.42 -2.27 -19.20
CA GLU A 63 11.13 -3.08 -18.01
C GLU A 63 9.74 -2.73 -17.48
N GLU A 64 8.87 -3.74 -17.34
CA GLU A 64 7.43 -3.55 -17.03
C GLU A 64 6.79 -2.44 -17.88
N SER A 65 7.00 -2.49 -19.20
CA SER A 65 6.53 -1.50 -20.18
C SER A 65 7.07 -0.07 -19.95
N GLY A 66 8.13 0.07 -19.17
CA GLY A 66 8.82 1.33 -18.90
C GLY A 66 8.33 2.08 -17.66
N HIS A 67 7.32 1.57 -16.95
CA HIS A 67 6.72 2.26 -15.81
C HIS A 67 7.53 2.15 -14.51
N ILE A 68 8.32 1.08 -14.35
CA ILE A 68 9.06 0.85 -13.11
C ILE A 68 10.37 1.62 -13.10
N CYS A 69 10.54 2.43 -12.05
CA CYS A 69 11.79 3.09 -11.74
C CYS A 69 12.11 2.99 -10.26
N PHE A 70 13.28 3.47 -9.88
CA PHE A 70 13.76 3.49 -8.51
C PHE A 70 14.24 4.89 -8.18
N ILE A 71 13.93 5.36 -6.98
CA ILE A 71 14.46 6.61 -6.43
C ILE A 71 14.99 6.27 -5.04
N LYS A 72 16.29 6.45 -4.81
CA LYS A 72 16.95 6.06 -3.54
C LYS A 72 16.65 4.61 -3.13
N ASN A 73 16.71 3.70 -4.10
CA ASN A 73 16.37 2.26 -3.98
C ASN A 73 14.91 1.94 -3.63
N ILE A 74 14.01 2.93 -3.61
CA ILE A 74 12.58 2.72 -3.41
C ILE A 74 11.94 2.47 -4.78
N LYS A 75 11.23 1.35 -4.93
CA LYS A 75 10.49 1.02 -6.16
C LYS A 75 9.36 2.04 -6.35
N CYS A 76 9.29 2.60 -7.56
CA CYS A 76 8.34 3.63 -7.97
C CYS A 76 7.64 3.25 -9.28
N TRP A 77 6.51 3.90 -9.53
CA TRP A 77 5.71 3.78 -10.75
C TRP A 77 5.58 5.15 -11.41
N ALA A 78 6.06 5.26 -12.64
CA ALA A 78 5.92 6.44 -13.48
C ALA A 78 4.80 6.22 -14.49
N GLU A 79 3.89 7.19 -14.63
CA GLU A 79 2.78 7.10 -15.57
C GLU A 79 2.37 8.49 -16.07
N GLU A 80 1.59 8.52 -17.14
CA GLU A 80 0.92 9.71 -17.59
C GLU A 80 -0.08 10.22 -16.54
N ALA A 81 0.02 11.50 -16.20
CA ALA A 81 -0.95 12.15 -15.33
C ALA A 81 -2.27 12.45 -16.07
N HIS A 82 -3.38 12.53 -15.34
CA HIS A 82 -4.74 12.66 -15.89
C HIS A 82 -4.95 13.92 -16.76
N LEU A 83 -4.13 14.95 -16.62
CA LEU A 83 -4.19 16.18 -17.41
C LEU A 83 -2.92 16.39 -18.26
N GLY A 84 -2.23 15.30 -18.59
CA GLY A 84 -0.92 15.34 -19.26
C GLY A 84 0.23 15.56 -18.29
N GLY A 85 1.45 15.38 -18.78
CA GLY A 85 2.65 15.30 -17.96
C GLY A 85 2.86 13.91 -17.38
N ILE A 86 3.88 13.79 -16.53
CA ILE A 86 4.28 12.54 -15.88
C ILE A 86 4.13 12.69 -14.37
N VAL A 87 3.51 11.70 -13.74
CA VAL A 87 3.50 11.53 -12.30
C VAL A 87 4.36 10.33 -11.94
N ILE A 88 5.11 10.44 -10.84
CA ILE A 88 5.83 9.32 -10.25
C ILE A 88 5.33 9.13 -8.82
N GLU A 89 4.96 7.90 -8.49
CA GLU A 89 4.55 7.51 -7.15
C GLU A 89 5.46 6.43 -6.60
N THR A 90 5.62 6.37 -5.27
CA THR A 90 6.14 5.14 -4.68
C THR A 90 5.18 4.00 -4.99
N TYR A 91 5.73 2.82 -5.26
CA TYR A 91 4.91 1.70 -5.69
C TYR A 91 3.93 1.30 -4.58
N TYR A 92 4.38 1.31 -3.33
CA TYR A 92 3.55 1.23 -2.13
C TYR A 92 3.67 2.52 -1.31
N PRO A 93 2.68 2.86 -0.47
CA PRO A 93 2.85 3.93 0.51
C PRO A 93 3.98 3.55 1.48
N ILE A 94 4.91 4.46 1.68
CA ILE A 94 6.02 4.30 2.63
C ILE A 94 5.88 5.21 3.85
N ILE A 95 5.02 6.22 3.73
CA ILE A 95 4.67 7.15 4.79
C ILE A 95 3.18 7.43 4.76
N SER A 96 2.56 7.53 5.93
CA SER A 96 1.25 8.15 6.10
C SER A 96 1.33 9.26 7.14
N ASN A 97 0.87 10.46 6.80
CA ASN A 97 1.04 11.64 7.66
C ASN A 97 -0.25 12.30 8.14
N ASN A 98 -1.42 11.91 7.62
CA ASN A 98 -2.72 12.49 7.98
C ASN A 98 -3.88 11.59 7.55
N PHE A 99 -5.09 11.93 8.01
CA PHE A 99 -6.32 11.21 7.66
C PHE A 99 -6.68 11.29 6.17
N PHE A 100 -6.30 12.37 5.48
CA PHE A 100 -6.53 12.52 4.04
C PHE A 100 -5.76 11.47 3.22
N HIS A 101 -4.50 11.21 3.57
CA HIS A 101 -3.68 10.18 2.95
C HIS A 101 -4.24 8.77 3.18
N ILE A 102 -4.72 8.49 4.41
CA ILE A 102 -5.41 7.24 4.76
C ILE A 102 -6.64 7.06 3.86
N LYS A 103 -7.51 8.07 3.80
CA LYS A 103 -8.74 8.05 3.00
C LYS A 103 -8.45 7.77 1.51
N ASN A 104 -7.45 8.44 0.93
CA ASN A 104 -7.15 8.30 -0.49
C ASN A 104 -6.55 6.93 -0.83
N ASN A 105 -5.73 6.34 0.04
CA ASN A 105 -5.25 4.97 -0.16
C ASN A 105 -6.36 3.92 0.02
N LEU A 106 -7.31 4.12 0.95
CA LEU A 106 -8.49 3.25 1.05
C LEU A 106 -9.38 3.34 -0.21
N LYS A 107 -9.56 4.55 -0.77
CA LYS A 107 -10.24 4.75 -2.06
C LYS A 107 -9.54 3.99 -3.19
N ARG A 108 -8.21 3.93 -3.21
CA ARG A 108 -7.45 3.10 -4.18
C ARG A 108 -7.77 1.62 -4.05
N ILE A 109 -7.74 1.07 -2.83
CA ILE A 109 -8.11 -0.34 -2.59
C ILE A 109 -9.51 -0.63 -3.14
N LYS A 110 -10.47 0.26 -2.86
CA LYS A 110 -11.86 0.11 -3.33
C LYS A 110 -11.95 0.05 -4.85
N ILE A 111 -11.26 0.94 -5.56
CA ILE A 111 -11.20 0.94 -7.03
C ILE A 111 -10.62 -0.38 -7.57
N LYS A 112 -9.59 -0.94 -6.92
CA LYS A 112 -9.01 -2.24 -7.31
C LYS A 112 -9.95 -3.41 -7.07
N LEU A 113 -10.72 -3.37 -5.99
CA LEU A 113 -11.75 -4.36 -5.71
C LEU A 113 -12.88 -4.31 -6.74
N GLU A 114 -13.38 -3.12 -7.07
CA GLU A 114 -14.42 -2.91 -8.10
C GLU A 114 -13.96 -3.38 -9.48
N ALA A 115 -12.70 -3.11 -9.85
CA ALA A 115 -12.11 -3.59 -11.09
C ALA A 115 -11.98 -5.12 -11.13
N ALA A 116 -11.52 -5.74 -10.03
CA ALA A 116 -11.43 -7.20 -9.92
C ALA A 116 -12.83 -7.83 -9.98
N GLN A 117 -13.81 -7.27 -9.28
CA GLN A 117 -15.20 -7.73 -9.31
C GLN A 117 -15.76 -7.72 -10.73
N THR A 118 -15.55 -6.63 -11.47
CA THR A 118 -15.99 -6.50 -12.87
C THR A 118 -15.29 -7.53 -13.75
N LYS A 119 -13.98 -7.74 -13.57
CA LYS A 119 -13.21 -8.75 -14.31
C LYS A 119 -13.74 -10.16 -14.04
N ILE A 120 -14.03 -10.51 -12.78
CA ILE A 120 -14.58 -11.81 -12.39
C ILE A 120 -15.99 -12.01 -12.96
N HIS A 121 -16.83 -10.98 -12.96
CA HIS A 121 -18.20 -11.06 -13.45
C HIS A 121 -18.27 -11.56 -14.91
N ASN A 122 -17.29 -11.17 -15.74
CA ASN A 122 -17.18 -11.61 -17.13
C ASN A 122 -16.95 -13.13 -17.30
N TYR A 123 -16.54 -13.85 -16.24
CA TYR A 123 -16.23 -15.28 -16.28
C TYR A 123 -17.24 -16.17 -15.54
N ILE A 124 -18.27 -15.60 -14.89
CA ILE A 124 -19.23 -16.35 -14.06
C ILE A 124 -20.01 -17.42 -14.85
N ILE A 125 -20.19 -17.23 -16.16
CA ILE A 125 -20.94 -18.15 -17.03
C ILE A 125 -20.08 -19.28 -17.62
N GLU A 126 -18.77 -19.33 -17.33
CA GLU A 126 -17.91 -20.42 -17.80
C GLU A 126 -18.22 -21.75 -17.08
N ASP A 127 -17.69 -22.85 -17.63
CA ASP A 127 -17.69 -24.15 -16.97
C ASP A 127 -17.14 -24.04 -15.53
N PRO A 128 -17.76 -24.69 -14.51
CA PRO A 128 -17.35 -24.53 -13.12
C PRO A 128 -15.88 -24.85 -12.84
N LEU A 129 -15.33 -25.92 -13.43
CA LEU A 129 -13.93 -26.26 -13.19
C LEU A 129 -13.01 -25.19 -13.77
N ARG A 130 -13.33 -24.71 -14.98
CA ARG A 130 -12.58 -23.63 -15.64
C ARG A 130 -12.67 -22.32 -14.86
N PHE A 131 -13.86 -21.94 -14.38
CA PHE A 131 -14.04 -20.75 -13.57
C PHE A 131 -13.15 -20.78 -12.32
N PHE A 132 -13.19 -21.86 -11.54
CA PHE A 132 -12.36 -22.01 -10.34
C PHE A 132 -10.86 -22.08 -10.65
N TYR A 133 -10.47 -22.65 -11.80
CA TYR A 133 -9.08 -22.63 -12.25
C TYR A 133 -8.60 -21.19 -12.47
N LYS A 134 -9.41 -20.34 -13.14
CA LYS A 134 -9.06 -18.95 -13.37
C LYS A 134 -8.93 -18.16 -12.07
N LEU A 135 -9.88 -18.33 -11.14
CA LEU A 135 -9.82 -17.68 -9.82
C LEU A 135 -8.52 -18.02 -9.06
N LYS A 136 -8.04 -19.25 -9.19
CA LYS A 136 -6.90 -19.74 -8.41
C LYS A 136 -5.54 -19.52 -9.07
N TYR A 137 -5.46 -19.47 -10.40
CA TYR A 137 -4.18 -19.50 -11.10
C TYR A 137 -3.97 -18.39 -12.12
N GLU A 138 -5.04 -17.76 -12.63
CA GLU A 138 -4.92 -16.65 -13.57
C GLU A 138 -4.91 -15.30 -12.86
N LYS A 139 -4.44 -14.27 -13.58
CA LYS A 139 -4.35 -12.90 -13.07
C LYS A 139 -5.70 -12.18 -13.14
N LEU A 140 -6.65 -12.61 -12.31
CA LEU A 140 -7.97 -11.98 -12.23
C LEU A 140 -8.06 -10.85 -11.19
N GLY A 141 -7.04 -10.70 -10.35
CA GLY A 141 -6.96 -9.65 -9.36
C GLY A 141 -5.99 -8.53 -9.72
N TYR A 142 -5.85 -7.59 -8.80
CA TYR A 142 -4.90 -6.49 -8.86
C TYR A 142 -4.19 -6.34 -7.51
N ASP A 143 -2.96 -5.84 -7.54
CA ASP A 143 -2.31 -5.34 -6.33
C ASP A 143 -3.19 -4.24 -5.69
N PRO A 144 -3.57 -4.36 -4.40
CA PRO A 144 -4.52 -3.44 -3.77
C PRO A 144 -3.95 -2.04 -3.51
N LEU A 145 -2.62 -1.91 -3.36
CA LEU A 145 -1.95 -0.65 -3.01
C LEU A 145 -0.91 -0.19 -4.02
N GLY A 146 -0.46 -1.11 -4.88
CA GLY A 146 0.43 -0.86 -5.99
C GLY A 146 -0.07 0.31 -6.84
N SER A 147 0.82 1.27 -7.07
CA SER A 147 0.60 2.31 -8.08
C SER A 147 0.44 1.67 -9.47
N GLY A 148 -0.48 2.20 -10.29
CA GLY A 148 -0.89 1.58 -11.56
C GLY A 148 -1.85 0.40 -11.40
N PHE A 149 -2.24 -0.27 -12.48
CA PHE A 149 -3.12 -1.47 -12.48
C PHE A 149 -2.32 -2.75 -12.77
N ARG A 150 -1.35 -3.06 -11.91
CA ARG A 150 -0.63 -4.34 -12.02
C ARG A 150 -1.57 -5.49 -11.68
N GLU A 151 -1.72 -6.41 -12.62
CA GLU A 151 -2.51 -7.61 -12.43
C GLU A 151 -1.78 -8.62 -11.55
N GLU A 152 -2.53 -9.20 -10.62
CA GLU A 152 -2.10 -10.24 -9.69
C GLU A 152 -3.14 -11.36 -9.69
N ASN A 153 -2.82 -12.47 -9.03
CA ASN A 153 -3.79 -13.53 -8.79
C ASN A 153 -4.81 -13.07 -7.73
N LEU A 154 -6.05 -13.52 -7.88
CA LEU A 154 -7.16 -13.12 -7.01
C LEU A 154 -6.91 -13.53 -5.54
N ILE A 155 -6.31 -14.70 -5.31
CA ILE A 155 -6.00 -15.18 -3.96
C ILE A 155 -5.02 -14.24 -3.26
N GLU A 156 -4.00 -13.78 -3.97
CA GLU A 156 -3.01 -12.80 -3.52
C GLU A 156 -3.67 -11.46 -3.23
N GLN A 157 -4.54 -10.95 -4.12
CA GLN A 157 -5.29 -9.72 -3.88
C GLN A 157 -6.14 -9.83 -2.61
N ILE A 158 -6.89 -10.93 -2.43
CA ILE A 158 -7.73 -11.15 -1.25
C ILE A 158 -6.87 -11.11 0.02
N ASN A 159 -5.76 -11.86 0.04
CA ASN A 159 -4.87 -11.94 1.21
C ASN A 159 -4.23 -10.58 1.55
N GLN A 160 -3.85 -9.79 0.54
CA GLN A 160 -3.22 -8.49 0.75
C GLN A 160 -4.23 -7.39 1.11
N THR A 161 -5.44 -7.44 0.55
CA THR A 161 -6.48 -6.42 0.73
C THR A 161 -6.82 -6.23 2.20
N PHE A 162 -7.15 -7.31 2.92
CA PHE A 162 -7.60 -7.19 4.31
C PHE A 162 -6.48 -6.72 5.23
N THR A 163 -5.25 -7.19 5.04
CA THR A 163 -4.09 -6.69 5.79
C THR A 163 -3.84 -5.20 5.52
N SER A 164 -4.03 -4.76 4.27
CA SER A 164 -3.92 -3.35 3.89
C SER A 164 -4.98 -2.49 4.57
N ILE A 165 -6.24 -2.94 4.59
CA ILE A 165 -7.33 -2.23 5.29
C ILE A 165 -7.02 -2.11 6.79
N VAL A 166 -6.61 -3.21 7.43
CA VAL A 166 -6.22 -3.20 8.85
C VAL A 166 -5.05 -2.24 9.10
N THR A 167 -4.09 -2.12 8.16
CA THR A 167 -2.97 -1.16 8.27
C THR A 167 -3.49 0.28 8.31
N PHE A 168 -4.45 0.63 7.47
CA PHE A 168 -5.03 1.97 7.46
C PHE A 168 -5.95 2.24 8.65
N LEU A 169 -6.64 1.22 9.18
CA LEU A 169 -7.37 1.34 10.45
C LEU A 169 -6.42 1.54 11.64
N ALA A 170 -5.29 0.81 11.67
CA ALA A 170 -4.24 0.98 12.66
C ALA A 170 -3.65 2.39 12.64
N LEU A 171 -3.32 2.90 11.44
CA LEU A 171 -2.85 4.28 11.27
C LEU A 171 -3.88 5.30 11.76
N ARG A 172 -5.17 5.09 11.47
CA ARG A 172 -6.26 5.96 11.93
C ARG A 172 -6.33 5.97 13.46
N TYR A 173 -6.36 4.80 14.09
CA TYR A 173 -6.35 4.64 15.54
C TYR A 173 -5.14 5.36 16.18
N LEU A 174 -3.94 5.17 15.62
CA LEU A 174 -2.73 5.82 16.13
C LEU A 174 -2.79 7.34 15.97
N MET A 175 -3.30 7.86 14.85
CA MET A 175 -3.46 9.30 14.62
C MET A 175 -4.56 9.92 15.50
N GLU A 176 -5.64 9.20 15.80
CA GLU A 176 -6.65 9.65 16.77
C GLU A 176 -6.08 9.71 18.18
N LYS A 177 -5.25 8.73 18.55
CA LYS A 177 -4.67 8.62 19.89
C LYS A 177 -3.49 9.58 20.13
N PHE A 178 -2.63 9.75 19.14
CA PHE A 178 -1.37 10.48 19.27
C PHE A 178 -1.28 11.73 18.39
N GLY A 179 -2.29 12.02 17.58
CA GLY A 179 -2.28 13.09 16.59
C GLY A 179 -1.64 12.70 15.25
N GLU A 180 -2.01 13.43 14.21
CA GLU A 180 -1.38 13.36 12.88
C GLU A 180 0.12 13.67 12.97
N ASP A 181 0.92 12.80 12.36
CA ASP A 181 2.39 12.88 12.33
C ASP A 181 2.89 11.90 11.26
N ILE A 182 4.19 11.88 10.98
CA ILE A 182 4.81 11.00 9.99
C ILE A 182 4.94 9.58 10.57
N TYR A 183 4.13 8.65 10.06
CA TYR A 183 4.27 7.22 10.30
C TYR A 183 4.96 6.59 9.09
N GLU A 184 6.09 5.93 9.30
CA GLU A 184 6.71 5.04 8.32
C GLU A 184 5.85 3.77 8.22
N VAL A 185 5.52 3.34 7.00
CA VAL A 185 4.63 2.22 6.72
C VAL A 185 5.35 1.22 5.84
N ASN A 186 5.32 -0.05 6.23
CA ASN A 186 5.81 -1.16 5.43
C ASN A 186 4.62 -2.04 5.02
N CYS A 187 4.12 -1.85 3.80
CA CYS A 187 3.05 -2.67 3.24
C CYS A 187 3.58 -3.91 2.47
N GLN A 188 4.88 -4.18 2.54
CA GLN A 188 5.53 -5.29 1.86
C GLN A 188 5.95 -6.38 2.84
N THR A 189 6.54 -7.46 2.30
CA THR A 189 7.22 -8.51 3.09
C THR A 189 8.67 -8.12 3.44
N GLU A 190 9.01 -6.83 3.34
CA GLU A 190 10.34 -6.33 3.69
C GLU A 190 10.61 -6.48 5.19
N SER A 191 11.88 -6.69 5.55
CA SER A 191 12.28 -6.77 6.95
C SER A 191 11.99 -5.45 7.67
N GLY A 192 11.32 -5.49 8.81
CA GLY A 192 10.99 -4.30 9.59
C GLY A 192 9.71 -4.51 10.38
N PHE A 193 9.15 -3.41 10.84
CA PHE A 193 7.82 -3.34 11.45
C PHE A 193 6.85 -2.69 10.47
N ASP A 194 5.57 -3.03 10.57
CA ASP A 194 4.55 -2.60 9.61
C ASP A 194 4.24 -1.10 9.75
N ILE A 195 4.28 -0.57 10.98
CA ILE A 195 4.13 0.85 11.26
C ILE A 195 5.16 1.30 12.29
N VAL A 196 5.85 2.41 12.02
CA VAL A 196 6.82 3.02 12.94
C VAL A 196 6.61 4.54 13.01
N ASN A 197 6.62 5.10 14.22
CA ASN A 197 6.84 6.53 14.44
C ASN A 197 7.94 6.69 15.49
N LYS A 198 9.10 7.20 15.05
CA LYS A 198 10.31 7.30 15.87
C LYS A 198 10.18 8.36 16.97
N GLU A 199 9.61 9.51 16.65
CA GLU A 199 9.44 10.63 17.59
C GLU A 199 8.56 10.26 18.79
N LYS A 200 7.55 9.43 18.55
CA LYS A 200 6.59 8.96 19.57
C LYS A 200 6.93 7.57 20.12
N GLY A 201 8.06 6.99 19.71
CA GLY A 201 8.47 5.64 20.12
C GLY A 201 7.43 4.56 19.81
N ILE A 202 6.68 4.70 18.70
CA ILE A 202 5.64 3.77 18.27
C ILE A 202 6.22 2.73 17.33
N ILE A 203 5.95 1.45 17.64
CA ILE A 203 6.22 0.31 16.77
C ILE A 203 4.98 -0.58 16.75
N ALA A 204 4.52 -0.96 15.56
CA ALA A 204 3.38 -1.85 15.40
C ALA A 204 3.57 -2.94 14.35
N GLU A 205 2.99 -4.11 14.64
CA GLU A 205 2.72 -5.17 13.66
C GLU A 205 1.24 -5.18 13.29
N VAL A 206 0.94 -5.56 12.05
CA VAL A 206 -0.39 -5.56 11.46
C VAL A 206 -0.63 -6.85 10.68
N PHE A 207 -1.77 -7.49 10.88
CA PHE A 207 -2.16 -8.63 10.05
C PHE A 207 -3.67 -8.86 9.98
N SER A 208 -4.09 -9.64 8.97
CA SER A 208 -5.44 -10.21 8.92
C SER A 208 -5.36 -11.74 8.83
N THR A 209 -6.30 -12.44 9.46
CA THR A 209 -6.35 -13.91 9.45
C THR A 209 -7.79 -14.41 9.52
N VAL A 210 -8.02 -15.65 9.09
CA VAL A 210 -9.31 -16.34 9.28
C VAL A 210 -9.54 -16.67 10.76
N ASP A 211 -8.49 -17.13 11.43
CA ASP A 211 -8.52 -17.60 12.81
C ASP A 211 -7.22 -17.16 13.50
N ILE A 212 -7.31 -16.66 14.73
CA ILE A 212 -6.15 -16.16 15.48
C ILE A 212 -5.19 -17.28 15.88
N HIS A 213 -5.68 -18.52 15.95
CA HIS A 213 -4.86 -19.69 16.26
C HIS A 213 -4.11 -20.24 15.05
N ASN A 214 -4.42 -19.77 13.82
CA ASN A 214 -3.73 -20.23 12.62
C ASN A 214 -2.31 -19.67 12.55
N ASN A 215 -1.34 -20.54 12.26
CA ASN A 215 0.08 -20.22 12.01
C ASN A 215 0.80 -19.49 13.16
N ASN A 216 0.17 -19.38 14.33
CA ASN A 216 0.68 -18.70 15.53
C ASN A 216 1.12 -17.25 15.25
N LYS A 217 0.44 -16.52 14.34
CA LYS A 217 0.88 -15.17 13.92
C LYS A 217 0.95 -14.21 15.11
N LEU A 218 -0.11 -14.15 15.92
CA LEU A 218 -0.14 -13.29 17.12
C LEU A 218 1.02 -13.58 18.07
N LYS A 219 1.28 -14.87 18.36
CA LYS A 219 2.38 -15.27 19.24
C LYS A 219 3.74 -14.84 18.68
N LYS A 220 3.97 -15.05 17.38
CA LYS A 220 5.22 -14.65 16.71
C LYS A 220 5.41 -13.14 16.74
N ASP A 221 4.34 -12.37 16.55
CA ASP A 221 4.40 -10.90 16.55
C ASP A 221 4.63 -10.36 17.96
N ILE A 222 4.01 -10.95 18.99
CA ILE A 222 4.31 -10.67 20.41
C ILE A 222 5.79 -10.93 20.69
N GLU A 223 6.31 -12.09 20.32
CA GLU A 223 7.72 -12.45 20.49
C GLU A 223 8.65 -11.44 19.79
N LYS A 224 8.32 -11.04 18.56
CA LYS A 224 9.08 -10.07 17.75
C LYS A 224 9.21 -8.71 18.43
N ILE A 225 8.14 -8.18 19.03
CA ILE A 225 8.14 -6.81 19.58
C ILE A 225 8.37 -6.74 21.10
N SER A 226 8.23 -7.86 21.82
CA SER A 226 8.35 -7.91 23.29
C SER A 226 9.66 -7.34 23.84
N ASN A 227 10.78 -7.67 23.19
CA ASN A 227 12.13 -7.31 23.63
C ASN A 227 12.58 -5.89 23.22
N LEU A 228 11.71 -5.14 22.54
CA LEU A 228 12.05 -3.80 22.06
C LEU A 228 11.91 -2.77 23.18
N LYS A 229 12.88 -1.85 23.24
CA LYS A 229 12.88 -0.69 24.14
C LYS A 229 12.02 0.47 23.60
N SER A 230 10.86 0.15 23.02
CA SER A 230 9.91 1.15 22.51
C SER A 230 8.88 1.49 23.56
N GLU A 231 8.54 2.77 23.70
CA GLU A 231 7.52 3.23 24.66
C GLU A 231 6.12 2.71 24.31
N ASN A 232 5.83 2.62 23.01
CA ASN A 232 4.51 2.41 22.47
C ASN A 232 4.49 1.21 21.53
N LYS A 233 4.30 0.00 22.09
CA LYS A 233 4.24 -1.27 21.34
C LYS A 233 2.79 -1.65 21.01
N TYR A 234 2.53 -1.97 19.75
CA TYR A 234 1.20 -2.28 19.26
C TYR A 234 1.16 -3.53 18.37
N ILE A 235 0.05 -4.26 18.45
CA ILE A 235 -0.34 -5.25 17.44
C ILE A 235 -1.77 -4.95 17.03
N PHE A 236 -1.99 -4.75 15.74
CA PHE A 236 -3.30 -4.54 15.17
C PHE A 236 -3.69 -5.73 14.31
N TYR A 237 -4.90 -6.25 14.48
CA TYR A 237 -5.32 -7.35 13.62
C TYR A 237 -6.83 -7.43 13.40
N TYR A 238 -7.19 -8.19 12.37
CA TYR A 238 -8.53 -8.71 12.16
C TYR A 238 -8.50 -10.24 12.15
N ALA A 239 -9.46 -10.87 12.82
CA ALA A 239 -9.65 -12.32 12.81
C ALA A 239 -11.13 -12.68 12.62
N HIS A 240 -11.47 -13.33 11.50
CA HIS A 240 -12.86 -13.54 11.10
C HIS A 240 -13.72 -14.29 12.13
N LYS A 241 -13.19 -15.34 12.76
CA LYS A 241 -13.93 -16.16 13.73
C LYS A 241 -14.15 -15.53 15.11
N ASP A 242 -13.68 -14.31 15.33
CA ASP A 242 -13.90 -13.58 16.57
C ASP A 242 -14.57 -12.24 16.19
N SER A 243 -15.78 -11.98 16.68
CA SER A 243 -16.68 -10.99 16.07
C SER A 243 -16.52 -9.56 16.57
N ASN A 244 -15.87 -9.33 17.73
CA ASN A 244 -15.96 -8.02 18.39
C ASN A 244 -14.63 -7.26 18.35
N THR A 245 -14.70 -5.93 18.25
CA THR A 245 -13.55 -5.05 18.50
C THR A 245 -13.09 -5.25 19.94
N ARG A 246 -11.79 -5.40 20.15
CA ARG A 246 -11.22 -5.59 21.49
C ARG A 246 -9.89 -4.89 21.61
N GLU A 247 -9.72 -4.17 22.70
CA GLU A 247 -8.42 -3.68 23.14
C GLU A 247 -8.01 -4.50 24.36
N THR A 248 -6.83 -5.12 24.26
CA THR A 248 -6.25 -5.90 25.34
C THR A 248 -4.79 -5.51 25.51
N LYS A 249 -4.21 -5.89 26.63
CA LYS A 249 -2.79 -5.63 26.92
C LYS A 249 -2.11 -6.92 27.34
N ASP A 250 -1.03 -7.26 26.67
CA ASP A 250 -0.13 -8.35 27.04
C ASP A 250 1.20 -7.72 27.46
N ASN A 251 1.48 -7.74 28.76
CA ASN A 251 2.61 -7.03 29.37
C ASN A 251 2.60 -5.53 29.00
N GLU A 252 3.54 -5.10 28.15
CA GLU A 252 3.69 -3.72 27.67
C GLU A 252 3.16 -3.53 26.25
N ILE A 253 2.57 -4.55 25.65
CA ILE A 253 2.08 -4.55 24.26
C ILE A 253 0.57 -4.30 24.27
N ASN A 254 0.14 -3.28 23.52
CA ASN A 254 -1.27 -3.02 23.27
C ASN A 254 -1.73 -3.85 22.07
N ILE A 255 -2.76 -4.66 22.24
CA ILE A 255 -3.28 -5.55 21.20
C ILE A 255 -4.69 -5.08 20.86
N ILE A 256 -4.86 -4.59 19.62
CA ILE A 256 -6.12 -4.07 19.10
C ILE A 256 -6.61 -5.02 18.02
N LYS A 257 -7.81 -5.54 18.25
CA LYS A 257 -8.54 -6.33 17.28
C LYS A 257 -9.66 -5.49 16.70
N PHE A 258 -9.73 -5.37 15.39
CA PHE A 258 -10.85 -4.77 14.67
C PHE A 258 -11.96 -5.80 14.42
N SER A 259 -13.20 -5.31 14.38
CA SER A 259 -14.41 -6.06 14.02
C SER A 259 -14.62 -6.10 12.50
N LYS A 260 -15.67 -6.80 12.05
CA LYS A 260 -16.06 -6.77 10.64
C LYS A 260 -16.63 -5.40 10.27
N GLU A 261 -17.37 -4.80 11.19
CA GLU A 261 -17.98 -3.49 11.06
C GLU A 261 -16.91 -2.41 10.89
N ASP A 262 -15.78 -2.51 11.61
CA ASP A 262 -14.63 -1.61 11.44
C ASP A 262 -14.03 -1.68 10.02
N LEU A 263 -13.98 -2.87 9.41
CA LEU A 263 -13.50 -3.05 8.05
C LEU A 263 -14.48 -2.46 7.03
N GLU A 264 -15.78 -2.63 7.23
CA GLU A 264 -16.81 -2.11 6.34
C GLU A 264 -16.86 -0.58 6.40
N ALA A 265 -16.79 -0.02 7.61
CA ALA A 265 -16.70 1.43 7.85
C ALA A 265 -15.35 2.04 7.44
N ALA A 266 -14.37 1.24 7.01
CA ALA A 266 -13.09 1.78 6.56
C ALA A 266 -13.24 2.67 5.30
N PHE A 267 -14.26 2.40 4.47
CA PHE A 267 -14.49 3.10 3.20
C PHE A 267 -15.50 4.25 3.28
N ASP A 268 -16.10 4.47 4.45
CA ASP A 268 -17.02 5.58 4.74
C ASP A 268 -16.23 6.85 5.13
#